data_AF-A0A6A1QZB0-F1
#
_entry.id   AF-A0A6A1QZB0-F1
#
_cell.length_a   1.000
_cell.length_b   1.000
_cell.length_c   1.000
_cell.angle_alpha   90.00
_cell.angle_beta   90.00
_cell.angle_gamma   90.00
#
_symmetry.space_group_name_H-M   'P 1'
#
loop_
_entity.id
_entity.type
_entity.pdbx_description
1 polymer ?
#
loop_
_entity_poly.entity_id
_entity_poly.type
_entity_poly.pdbx_seq_one_letter_code
_entity_poly.pdbx_strand_id
1 'polypeptide(L)' 'MGKVALQWTDDMLAQLGKEKDAVLAERWGTTAKTVNLKRNALGIPAFGHVQWTPEMLVALGTDSDAALAKRWGMSKASVV' A
#
# COMPACT_ATOMS: atom_id res chain seq x y z
N MET A 1 -15.83 4.72 -26.15
CA MET A 1 -16.64 3.77 -25.34
C MET A 1 -16.39 4.04 -23.86
N GLY A 2 -17.44 4.36 -23.08
CA GLY A 2 -17.30 4.56 -21.63
C GLY A 2 -17.03 3.23 -20.94
N LYS A 3 -15.88 3.10 -20.26
CA LYS A 3 -15.61 1.95 -19.39
C LYS A 3 -16.72 1.90 -18.32
N VAL A 4 -17.38 0.75 -18.18
CA VAL A 4 -18.36 0.50 -17.13
C VAL A 4 -17.70 0.79 -15.78
N ALA A 5 -18.37 1.56 -14.92
CA ALA A 5 -17.88 1.83 -13.58
C ALA A 5 -17.75 0.50 -12.83
N LEU A 6 -16.54 0.18 -12.36
CA LEU A 6 -16.28 -1.00 -11.54
C LEU A 6 -17.19 -0.96 -10.29
N GLN A 7 -18.00 -1.99 -10.11
CA GLN A 7 -18.77 -2.16 -8.88
C GLN A 7 -17.84 -2.66 -7.77
N TRP A 8 -17.71 -1.88 -6.71
CA TRP A 8 -16.87 -2.22 -5.57
C TRP A 8 -17.60 -3.19 -4.65
N THR A 9 -16.98 -4.34 -4.36
CA THR A 9 -17.43 -5.27 -3.32
C THR A 9 -16.60 -5.11 -2.05
N ASP A 10 -17.12 -5.57 -0.92
CA ASP A 10 -16.42 -5.51 0.36
C ASP A 10 -15.07 -6.25 0.32
N ASP A 11 -15.01 -7.40 -0.37
CA ASP A 11 -13.77 -8.14 -0.59
C ASP A 11 -12.72 -7.33 -1.36
N MET A 12 -13.14 -6.54 -2.36
CA MET A 12 -12.23 -5.68 -3.11
C MET A 12 -11.73 -4.54 -2.24
N LEU A 13 -12.62 -3.92 -1.45
CA LEU A 13 -12.25 -2.86 -0.52
C LEU A 13 -11.26 -3.36 0.53
N ALA A 14 -11.45 -4.58 1.04
CA ALA A 14 -10.57 -5.20 2.02
C ALA A 14 -9.15 -5.48 1.50
N GLN A 15 -8.95 -5.48 0.18
CA GLN A 15 -7.64 -5.68 -0.47
C GLN A 15 -6.88 -4.38 -0.75
N LEU A 16 -7.56 -3.22 -0.73
CA LEU A 16 -6.91 -1.93 -0.94
C LEU A 16 -5.84 -1.70 0.13
N GLY A 17 -4.64 -1.29 -0.28
CA GLY A 17 -3.50 -1.06 0.62
C GLY A 17 -2.76 -2.33 1.07
N LYS A 18 -3.33 -3.52 0.85
CA LYS A 18 -2.66 -4.82 1.10
C LYS A 18 -1.91 -5.37 -0.10
N GLU A 19 -2.18 -4.82 -1.28
CA GLU A 19 -1.53 -5.18 -2.54
C GLU A 19 -1.43 -3.94 -3.44
N LYS A 20 -0.50 -3.97 -4.39
CA LYS A 20 -0.30 -2.88 -5.36
C LYS A 20 -1.58 -2.63 -6.17
N ASP A 21 -1.95 -1.35 -6.30
CA ASP A 21 -3.11 -0.89 -7.07
C ASP A 21 -3.12 -1.46 -8.51
N ALA A 22 -1.94 -1.65 -9.13
CA ALA A 22 -1.80 -2.22 -10.47
C ALA A 22 -2.17 -3.72 -10.53
N VAL A 23 -1.76 -4.51 -9.54
CA VAL A 23 -2.07 -5.94 -9.46
C VAL A 23 -3.56 -6.16 -9.22
N LEU A 24 -4.15 -5.36 -8.32
CA LEU A 24 -5.59 -5.36 -8.09
C LEU A 24 -6.36 -4.92 -9.33
N ALA A 25 -5.85 -3.92 -10.06
CA ALA A 25 -6.48 -3.44 -11.28
C ALA A 25 -6.52 -4.50 -12.39
N GLU A 26 -5.41 -5.21 -12.60
CA GLU A 26 -5.34 -6.33 -13.54
C GLU A 26 -6.34 -7.42 -13.16
N ARG A 27 -6.37 -7.80 -11.87
CA ARG A 27 -7.29 -8.81 -11.34
C ARG A 27 -8.77 -8.46 -11.56
N TRP A 28 -9.13 -7.18 -11.46
CA TRP A 28 -10.51 -6.72 -11.55
C TRP A 28 -10.90 -6.16 -12.92
N GLY A 29 -10.01 -6.29 -13.92
CA GLY A 29 -10.25 -5.78 -15.28
C GLY A 29 -10.40 -4.25 -15.34
N THR A 30 -9.78 -3.52 -14.42
CA THR A 30 -9.86 -2.06 -14.31
C THR A 30 -8.50 -1.40 -14.53
N THR A 31 -8.39 -0.09 -14.27
CA THR A 31 -7.12 0.64 -14.32
C THR A 31 -6.54 0.86 -12.93
N ALA A 32 -5.21 0.89 -12.82
CA ALA A 32 -4.53 1.23 -11.57
C ALA A 32 -5.00 2.59 -11.03
N LYS A 33 -5.28 3.55 -11.92
CA LYS A 33 -5.85 4.87 -11.56
C LYS A 33 -7.20 4.74 -10.86
N THR A 34 -8.10 3.88 -11.33
CA THR A 34 -9.41 3.65 -10.71
C THR A 34 -9.26 3.10 -9.28
N VAL A 35 -8.36 2.13 -9.10
CA VAL A 35 -8.06 1.55 -7.78
C VAL A 35 -7.43 2.58 -6.85
N ASN A 36 -6.45 3.32 -7.35
CA ASN A 36 -5.77 4.39 -6.64
C ASN A 36 -6.73 5.49 -6.15
N LEU A 37 -7.65 5.94 -7.02
CA LEU A 37 -8.67 6.93 -6.66
C LEU A 37 -9.59 6.42 -5.55
N LYS A 38 -10.05 5.16 -5.63
CA LYS A 38 -10.89 4.58 -4.58
C LYS A 38 -10.14 4.44 -3.26
N ARG A 39 -8.90 3.92 -3.31
CA ARG A 39 -8.03 3.77 -2.14
C ARG A 39 -7.79 5.12 -1.44
N ASN A 40 -7.45 6.16 -2.19
CA ASN A 40 -7.25 7.51 -1.67
C ASN A 40 -8.55 8.11 -1.11
N ALA A 41 -9.69 7.91 -1.76
CA ALA A 41 -10.99 8.39 -1.27
C ALA A 41 -11.40 7.76 0.07
N LEU A 42 -10.87 6.57 0.38
CA LEU A 42 -11.06 5.88 1.66
C LEU A 42 -9.94 6.17 2.67
N GLY A 43 -8.97 7.03 2.33
CA GLY A 43 -7.83 7.35 3.20
C GLY A 43 -6.87 6.17 3.42
N ILE A 44 -6.92 5.14 2.58
CA ILE A 44 -6.11 3.93 2.75
C ILE A 44 -4.70 4.20 2.16
N PRO A 45 -3.60 3.96 2.90
CA PRO A 45 -2.25 4.09 2.36
C PRO A 45 -1.97 3.13 1.20
N ALA A 46 -1.09 3.51 0.28
CA ALA A 46 -0.65 2.60 -0.78
C ALA A 46 0.14 1.42 -0.20
N PHE A 47 0.04 0.26 -0.85
CA PHE A 47 0.82 -0.91 -0.45
C PHE A 47 2.33 -0.62 -0.47
N GLY A 48 3.02 -1.00 0.60
CA GLY A 48 4.45 -0.75 0.78
C GLY A 48 4.81 0.68 1.19
N HIS A 49 3.83 1.58 1.37
CA HIS A 49 4.09 2.89 1.97
C HIS A 49 4.28 2.73 3.48
N VAL A 50 5.51 2.98 3.93
CA VAL A 50 5.84 2.96 5.36
C VAL A 50 5.13 4.12 6.04
N GLN A 51 4.34 3.81 7.07
CA GLN A 51 3.84 4.83 7.98
C GLN A 51 4.89 4.99 9.08
N TRP A 52 5.80 5.94 8.88
CA TRP A 52 6.85 6.22 9.86
C TRP A 52 6.24 6.73 11.15
N THR A 53 6.40 5.98 12.24
CA THR A 53 6.02 6.45 13.58
C THR A 53 7.21 7.15 14.25
N PRO A 54 6.97 8.01 15.25
CA PRO A 54 8.05 8.63 16.02
C PRO A 54 9.04 7.59 16.59
N GLU A 55 8.54 6.43 17.04
CA GLU A 55 9.38 5.34 17.55
C GLU A 55 10.26 4.72 16.46
N MET A 56 9.74 4.62 15.22
CA MET A 56 10.52 4.16 14.08
C MET A 56 11.61 5.16 13.71
N LEU A 57 11.31 6.45 13.76
CA LEU A 57 12.28 7.52 13.52
C LEU A 57 13.39 7.54 14.58
N VAL A 58 13.08 7.27 15.85
CA VAL A 58 14.10 7.18 16.91
C VAL A 58 14.98 5.94 16.74
N ALA A 59 14.41 4.84 16.25
CA ALA A 59 15.15 3.60 16.02
C ALA A 59 16.12 3.71 14.83
N LEU A 60 15.80 4.54 13.82
CA LEU A 60 16.73 4.90 12.75
C LEU A 60 18.00 5.55 13.32
N GLY A 61 19.16 5.01 12.98
CA GLY A 61 20.46 5.47 13.50
C GLY A 61 20.88 4.86 14.84
N THR A 62 19.99 4.16 15.53
CA THR A 62 20.32 3.36 16.72
C THR A 62 20.59 1.90 16.35
N ASP A 63 19.74 1.34 15.47
CA ASP A 63 19.88 -0.01 14.93
C ASP A 63 20.23 0.03 13.43
N SER A 64 20.79 -1.06 12.91
CA SER A 64 21.02 -1.20 11.47
C SER A 64 19.71 -1.36 10.69
N ASP A 65 19.62 -0.77 9.50
CA ASP A 65 18.44 -0.86 8.62
C ASP A 65 17.97 -2.30 8.38
N ALA A 66 18.91 -3.26 8.32
CA ALA A 66 18.57 -4.68 8.15
C ALA A 66 17.84 -5.27 9.37
N ALA A 67 18.18 -4.86 10.58
CA ALA A 67 17.53 -5.31 11.81
C ALA A 67 16.14 -4.67 11.93
N LEU A 68 16.05 -3.37 11.64
CA LEU A 68 14.80 -2.61 11.62
C LEU A 68 13.82 -3.13 10.56
N ALA A 69 14.31 -3.41 9.34
CA ALA A 69 13.52 -4.00 8.27
C ALA A 69 12.89 -5.34 8.69
N LYS A 70 13.68 -6.23 9.31
CA LYS A 70 13.17 -7.51 9.83
C LYS A 70 12.14 -7.30 10.94
N ARG A 71 12.36 -6.34 11.82
CA ARG A 71 11.46 -6.01 12.94
C ARG A 71 10.12 -5.45 12.45
N TRP A 72 10.13 -4.65 11.39
CA TRP A 72 8.94 -3.97 10.85
C TRP A 72 8.29 -4.72 9.69
N GLY A 73 8.81 -5.90 9.31
CA GLY A 73 8.29 -6.66 8.17
C GLY A 73 8.46 -5.94 6.84
N MET A 74 9.46 -5.07 6.73
CA MET A 74 9.72 -4.24 5.56
C MET A 74 10.95 -4.73 4.81
N SER A 75 11.09 -4.32 3.55
CA SER A 75 12.33 -4.55 2.83
C SER A 75 13.42 -3.62 3.37
N LYS A 76 14.70 -4.02 3.32
CA LYS A 76 15.82 -3.11 3.65
C LYS A 76 15.74 -1.80 2.85
N ALA A 77 15.31 -1.87 1.59
CA ALA A 77 15.16 -0.71 0.73
C ALA A 77 13.96 0.21 1.10
N SER A 78 13.06 -0.23 1.99
CA SER A 78 12.01 0.62 2.57
C SER A 78 12.46 1.31 3.86
N VAL A 79 13.61 0.91 4.42
CA VAL A 79 14.21 1.51 5.61
C VAL A 79 15.34 2.42 5.15
N VAL A 80 14.99 3.60 4.64
CA VAL A 80 15.92 4.64 4.16
C VAL A 80 15.42 6.02 4.58
#